data_AF-A0A257AHB5-F1
#
_entry.id   AF-A0A257AHB5-F1
#
_cell.length_a   1.000
_cell.length_b   1.000
_cell.length_c   1.000
_cell.angle_alpha   90.00
_cell.angle_beta   90.00
_cell.angle_gamma   90.00
#
_symmetry.space_group_name_H-M   'P 1'
#
loop_
_entity.id
_entity.type
_entity.pdbx_description
1 polymer ?
#
loop_
_entity_poly.entity_id
_entity_poly.type
_entity_poly.pdbx_seq_one_letter_code
_entity_poly.pdbx_strand_id
1 'polypeptide(L)'
;MIKKAEREETKNVNKTTRLTLITALVVLVIAVMAGSASAISYVTVTSPNGGENTSGTTNLIWDSDGTAGDSGSFALAYSADNGTLWKNIIVGLSCDMRSYSWDTTTETPAGSPAPNDGTNYAFRVAYSANGSIIDRSDDIFTIDNTAPTLDVLDSPIEGVNLSASLVWINGSYNDTGSGVD
;
A
#
# COMPACT_ATOMS: atom_id res chain seq x y z
N MET A 1 -46.92 3.82 -60.86
CA MET A 1 -47.05 3.58 -59.40
C MET A 1 -45.96 2.65 -58.86
N ILE A 2 -45.56 1.61 -59.59
CA ILE A 2 -44.52 0.62 -59.20
C ILE A 2 -43.15 1.25 -58.85
N LYS A 3 -42.60 2.12 -59.72
CA LYS A 3 -41.29 2.77 -59.48
C LYS A 3 -41.18 3.59 -58.18
N LYS A 4 -42.30 4.09 -57.67
CA LYS A 4 -42.33 4.85 -56.40
C LYS A 4 -42.24 3.89 -55.20
N ALA A 5 -42.89 2.73 -55.29
CA ALA A 5 -42.83 1.69 -54.27
C ALA A 5 -41.42 1.11 -54.15
N GLU A 6 -40.80 0.74 -55.28
CA GLU A 6 -39.42 0.19 -55.31
C GLU A 6 -38.38 1.17 -54.73
N ARG A 7 -38.58 2.48 -54.98
CA ARG A 7 -37.68 3.53 -54.44
C ARG A 7 -37.83 3.69 -52.92
N GLU A 8 -39.05 3.64 -52.41
CA GLU A 8 -39.30 3.69 -50.96
C GLU A 8 -38.80 2.42 -50.26
N GLU A 9 -38.96 1.25 -50.89
CA GLU A 9 -38.43 -0.02 -50.39
C GLU A 9 -36.90 0.01 -50.29
N THR A 10 -36.20 0.49 -51.33
CA THR A 10 -34.74 0.63 -51.32
C THR A 10 -34.25 1.61 -50.25
N LYS A 11 -34.97 2.72 -50.04
CA LYS A 11 -34.65 3.71 -49.00
C LYS A 11 -34.82 3.13 -47.60
N ASN A 12 -35.88 2.35 -47.39
CA ASN A 12 -36.15 1.68 -46.12
C ASN A 12 -35.11 0.59 -45.84
N VAL A 13 -34.74 -0.23 -46.82
CA VAL A 13 -33.67 -1.23 -46.71
C VAL A 13 -32.36 -0.55 -46.31
N ASN A 14 -31.95 0.52 -47.01
CA ASN A 14 -30.72 1.24 -46.68
C ASN A 14 -30.74 1.88 -45.29
N LYS A 15 -31.90 2.38 -44.83
CA LYS A 15 -32.06 2.92 -43.47
C LYS A 15 -31.95 1.82 -42.42
N THR A 16 -32.59 0.68 -42.65
CA THR A 16 -32.53 -0.48 -41.75
C THR A 16 -31.11 -1.02 -41.67
N THR A 17 -30.44 -1.26 -42.81
CA THR A 17 -29.04 -1.72 -42.84
C THR A 17 -28.10 -0.76 -42.13
N ARG A 18 -28.24 0.56 -42.34
CA ARG A 18 -27.44 1.57 -41.65
C ARG A 18 -27.71 1.59 -40.14
N LEU A 19 -28.96 1.46 -39.72
CA LEU A 19 -29.33 1.42 -38.32
C LEU A 19 -28.77 0.16 -37.63
N THR A 20 -28.86 -1.00 -38.28
CA THR A 20 -28.30 -2.27 -37.79
C THR A 20 -26.78 -2.23 -37.68
N LEU A 21 -26.07 -1.61 -38.63
CA LEU A 21 -24.61 -1.45 -38.56
C LEU A 21 -24.20 -0.49 -37.42
N ILE A 22 -24.94 0.59 -37.21
CA ILE A 22 -24.68 1.53 -36.11
C ILE A 22 -24.92 0.86 -34.75
N THR A 23 -26.03 0.14 -34.58
CA THR A 23 -26.29 -0.59 -33.33
C THR A 23 -25.27 -1.69 -33.09
N ALA A 24 -24.87 -2.45 -34.11
CA ALA A 24 -23.82 -3.46 -33.97
C ALA A 24 -22.46 -2.85 -33.57
N LEU A 25 -22.09 -1.71 -34.15
CA LEU A 25 -20.85 -1.01 -33.80
C LEU A 25 -20.90 -0.44 -32.37
N VAL A 26 -22.04 0.14 -31.96
CA VAL A 26 -22.22 0.65 -30.59
C VAL A 26 -22.18 -0.48 -29.58
N VAL A 27 -22.81 -1.63 -29.85
CA VAL A 27 -22.75 -2.82 -28.99
C VAL A 27 -21.33 -3.38 -28.94
N LEU A 28 -20.61 -3.42 -30.06
CA LEU A 28 -19.21 -3.86 -30.12
C LEU A 28 -18.30 -2.92 -29.32
N VAL A 29 -18.48 -1.60 -29.44
CA VAL A 29 -17.72 -0.62 -28.64
C VAL A 29 -18.03 -0.75 -27.16
N ILE A 30 -19.29 -0.96 -26.77
CA ILE A 30 -19.68 -1.22 -25.36
C ILE A 30 -19.05 -2.53 -24.87
N ALA A 31 -19.03 -3.59 -25.68
CA ALA A 31 -18.42 -4.88 -25.32
C ALA A 31 -16.89 -4.81 -25.21
N VAL A 32 -16.23 -3.96 -25.98
CA VAL A 32 -14.77 -3.70 -25.87
C VAL A 32 -14.46 -2.82 -24.65
N MET A 33 -15.37 -1.93 -24.25
CA MET A 33 -15.27 -1.12 -23.03
C MET A 33 -15.63 -1.91 -21.75
N ALA A 34 -16.34 -3.04 -21.90
CA ALA A 34 -16.44 -4.06 -20.86
C ALA A 34 -15.09 -4.82 -20.80
N GLY A 35 -14.07 -4.14 -20.28
CA GLY A 35 -12.76 -4.71 -20.05
C GLY A 35 -12.91 -6.05 -19.32
N SER A 36 -12.17 -7.04 -19.80
CA SER A 36 -11.97 -8.31 -19.10
C SER A 36 -11.80 -8.01 -17.62
N ALA A 37 -12.65 -8.59 -16.76
CA ALA A 37 -12.37 -8.59 -15.33
C ALA A 37 -11.06 -9.38 -15.15
N SER A 38 -9.93 -8.68 -15.19
CA SER A 38 -8.66 -9.26 -14.79
C SER A 38 -8.77 -9.39 -13.28
N ALA A 39 -8.83 -10.62 -12.82
CA ALA A 39 -8.75 -10.90 -11.40
C ALA A 39 -7.26 -10.97 -11.06
N ILE A 40 -6.80 -10.11 -10.15
CA ILE A 40 -5.48 -10.22 -9.53
C ILE A 40 -5.30 -11.66 -9.06
N SER A 41 -4.19 -12.30 -9.46
CA SER A 41 -3.92 -13.69 -9.13
C SER A 41 -2.94 -13.83 -7.98
N TYR A 42 -2.14 -12.81 -7.69
CA TYR A 42 -1.23 -12.83 -6.55
C TYR A 42 -0.94 -11.44 -5.99
N VAL A 43 -0.48 -11.45 -4.73
CA VAL A 43 0.18 -10.33 -4.09
C VAL A 43 1.28 -10.91 -3.20
N THR A 44 2.42 -10.23 -3.08
CA THR A 44 3.55 -10.68 -2.27
C THR A 44 4.19 -9.50 -1.57
N VAL A 45 4.23 -9.49 -0.25
CA VAL A 45 4.96 -8.53 0.57
C VAL A 45 6.45 -8.71 0.33
N THR A 46 7.16 -7.61 0.11
CA THR A 46 8.61 -7.64 -0.09
C THR A 46 9.37 -6.76 0.90
N SER A 47 8.70 -5.83 1.58
CA SER A 47 9.31 -5.03 2.66
C SER A 47 8.24 -4.31 3.49
N PRO A 48 8.37 -4.26 4.83
CA PRO A 48 9.16 -5.18 5.64
C PRO A 48 8.69 -6.63 5.43
N ASN A 49 9.63 -7.57 5.39
CA ASN A 49 9.32 -8.98 5.18
C ASN A 49 9.90 -9.91 6.26
N GLY A 50 10.60 -9.37 7.26
CA GLY A 50 11.11 -10.13 8.40
C GLY A 50 12.48 -9.64 8.87
N GLY A 51 12.61 -9.44 10.19
CA GLY A 51 13.86 -9.10 10.87
C GLY A 51 14.31 -7.65 10.74
N GLU A 52 13.61 -6.80 9.98
CA GLU A 52 13.95 -5.39 9.87
C GLU A 52 13.66 -4.64 11.17
N ASN A 53 14.48 -3.62 11.46
CA ASN A 53 14.15 -2.58 12.43
C ASN A 53 13.74 -1.32 11.67
N THR A 54 12.55 -0.78 11.98
CA THR A 54 12.01 0.40 11.32
C THR A 54 11.54 1.45 12.31
N SER A 55 11.64 2.71 11.91
CA SER A 55 11.31 3.87 12.72
C SER A 55 10.82 5.01 11.84
N GLY A 56 10.00 5.89 12.40
CA GLY A 56 9.43 7.04 11.70
C GLY A 56 8.64 6.61 10.47
N THR A 57 9.10 7.04 9.31
CA THR A 57 8.48 6.71 8.02
C THR A 57 9.04 5.40 7.45
N THR A 58 8.21 4.37 7.41
CA THR A 58 8.49 3.05 6.84
C THR A 58 7.94 2.95 5.43
N ASN A 59 8.73 2.44 4.47
CA ASN A 59 8.23 2.10 3.15
C ASN A 59 7.70 0.66 3.12
N LEU A 60 6.40 0.53 2.92
CA LEU A 60 5.73 -0.75 2.67
C LEU A 60 5.81 -1.05 1.17
N ILE A 61 6.29 -2.23 0.79
CA ILE A 61 6.52 -2.63 -0.60
C ILE A 61 5.95 -4.02 -0.82
N TRP A 62 5.29 -4.22 -1.96
CA TRP A 62 4.74 -5.49 -2.39
C TRP A 62 4.77 -5.62 -3.91
N ASP A 63 4.79 -6.85 -4.40
CA ASP A 63 4.59 -7.19 -5.81
C ASP A 63 3.17 -7.73 -6.04
N SER A 64 2.63 -7.52 -7.25
CA SER A 64 1.33 -8.08 -7.69
C SER A 64 1.16 -7.94 -9.20
N ASP A 65 0.27 -8.75 -9.76
CA ASP A 65 -0.20 -8.61 -11.15
C ASP A 65 -1.34 -7.59 -11.33
N GLY A 66 -1.61 -6.78 -10.29
CA GLY A 66 -2.65 -5.77 -10.31
C GLY A 66 -2.38 -4.60 -11.26
N THR A 67 -3.47 -4.04 -11.79
CA THR A 67 -3.49 -2.92 -12.73
C THR A 67 -4.58 -1.91 -12.35
N ALA A 68 -4.47 -0.67 -12.84
CA ALA A 68 -5.44 0.39 -12.53
C ALA A 68 -6.88 0.10 -13.03
N GLY A 69 -7.06 -0.91 -13.89
CA GLY A 69 -8.37 -1.30 -14.42
C GLY A 69 -9.10 -2.34 -13.57
N ASP A 70 -8.47 -2.88 -12.53
CA ASP A 70 -9.08 -3.94 -11.71
C ASP A 70 -10.20 -3.41 -10.84
N SER A 71 -11.28 -4.18 -10.73
CA SER A 71 -12.53 -3.76 -10.06
C SER A 71 -12.45 -3.61 -8.53
N GLY A 72 -11.27 -3.80 -7.94
CA GLY A 72 -11.04 -3.79 -6.49
C GLY A 72 -9.93 -2.82 -6.10
N SER A 73 -9.38 -3.04 -4.92
CA SER A 73 -8.35 -2.20 -4.32
C SER A 73 -7.50 -2.99 -3.34
N PHE A 74 -6.30 -2.49 -3.07
CA PHE A 74 -5.48 -3.00 -1.98
C PHE A 74 -5.82 -2.31 -0.65
N ALA A 75 -5.80 -3.11 0.42
CA ALA A 75 -5.84 -2.66 1.80
C ALA A 75 -4.55 -3.11 2.49
N LEU A 76 -3.91 -2.17 3.19
CA LEU A 76 -2.69 -2.40 3.95
C LEU A 76 -3.02 -2.41 5.43
N ALA A 77 -2.43 -3.33 6.18
CA ALA A 77 -2.63 -3.43 7.61
C ALA A 77 -1.37 -3.89 8.32
N TYR A 78 -1.22 -3.47 9.58
CA TYR A 78 -0.20 -3.98 10.49
C TYR A 78 -0.84 -4.84 11.59
N SER A 79 -0.05 -5.73 12.17
CA SER A 79 -0.34 -6.44 13.41
C SER A 79 0.76 -6.11 14.41
N ALA A 80 0.41 -5.97 15.69
CA ALA A 80 1.34 -5.77 16.81
C ALA A 80 1.35 -6.99 17.75
N ASP A 81 0.90 -8.15 17.25
CA ASP A 81 0.69 -9.38 18.00
C ASP A 81 0.93 -10.64 17.14
N ASN A 82 1.99 -10.58 16.31
CA ASN A 82 2.42 -11.67 15.45
C ASN A 82 1.31 -12.21 14.52
N GLY A 83 0.53 -11.30 13.95
CA GLY A 83 -0.51 -11.63 12.97
C GLY A 83 -1.84 -12.14 13.53
N THR A 84 -2.09 -11.97 14.83
CA THR A 84 -3.35 -12.40 15.48
C THR A 84 -4.47 -11.38 15.25
N LEU A 85 -4.23 -10.12 15.58
CA LEU A 85 -5.10 -8.98 15.31
C LEU A 85 -4.42 -8.03 14.34
N TRP A 86 -5.24 -7.38 13.54
CA TRP A 86 -4.76 -6.53 12.47
C TRP A 86 -5.52 -5.23 12.41
N LYS A 87 -4.77 -4.15 12.27
CA LYS A 87 -5.22 -2.77 12.22
C LYS A 87 -4.91 -2.21 10.83
N ASN A 88 -5.92 -1.62 10.19
CA ASN A 88 -5.73 -1.07 8.86
C ASN A 88 -4.85 0.17 8.92
N ILE A 89 -3.88 0.26 8.01
CA ILE A 89 -3.07 1.45 7.75
C ILE A 89 -3.84 2.32 6.76
N ILE A 90 -4.24 1.72 5.64
CA ILE A 90 -4.99 2.37 4.57
C ILE A 90 -5.82 1.35 3.80
N VAL A 91 -6.94 1.81 3.23
CA VAL A 91 -7.82 1.02 2.36
C VAL A 91 -8.06 1.78 1.06
N GLY A 92 -8.43 1.07 -0.01
CA GLY A 92 -8.81 1.73 -1.26
C GLY A 92 -7.63 2.14 -2.14
N LEU A 93 -6.45 1.55 -1.96
CA LEU A 93 -5.32 1.79 -2.86
C LEU A 93 -5.59 1.18 -4.23
N SER A 94 -5.16 1.88 -5.28
CA SER A 94 -5.24 1.36 -6.65
C SER A 94 -4.41 0.09 -6.80
N CYS A 95 -4.88 -0.84 -7.63
CA CYS A 95 -4.24 -2.15 -7.80
C CYS A 95 -2.93 -2.09 -8.59
N ASP A 96 -2.59 -0.95 -9.19
CA ASP A 96 -1.27 -0.68 -9.78
C ASP A 96 -0.26 -0.04 -8.79
N MET A 97 -0.57 0.02 -7.50
CA MET A 97 0.42 0.43 -6.50
C MET A 97 1.25 -0.77 -6.03
N ARG A 98 2.54 -0.51 -5.76
CA ARG A 98 3.52 -1.50 -5.28
C ARG A 98 4.29 -1.01 -4.05
N SER A 99 3.98 0.20 -3.60
CA SER A 99 4.61 0.80 -2.44
C SER A 99 3.69 1.82 -1.77
N TYR A 100 3.83 1.95 -0.46
CA TYR A 100 3.15 2.96 0.35
C TYR A 100 4.08 3.45 1.47
N SER A 101 4.15 4.77 1.64
CA SER A 101 4.94 5.38 2.72
C SER A 101 4.05 5.53 3.95
N TRP A 102 4.39 4.81 5.03
CA TRP A 102 3.65 4.80 6.27
C TRP A 102 4.44 5.48 7.38
N ASP A 103 3.87 6.53 7.97
CA ASP A 103 4.38 7.14 9.20
C ASP A 103 3.89 6.33 10.41
N THR A 104 4.82 5.65 11.09
CA THR A 104 4.54 4.83 12.27
C THR A 104 4.36 5.65 13.55
N THR A 105 4.57 6.97 13.50
CA THR A 105 4.47 7.86 14.68
C THR A 105 3.10 8.53 14.82
N THR A 106 2.21 8.37 13.83
CA THR A 106 0.92 9.06 13.79
C THR A 106 -0.25 8.09 13.58
N GLU A 107 -1.47 8.58 13.84
CA GLU A 107 -2.69 7.84 13.54
C GLU A 107 -2.76 7.55 12.04
N THR A 108 -3.08 6.30 11.70
CA THR A 108 -3.14 5.86 10.31
C THR A 108 -4.31 6.54 9.56
N PRO A 109 -4.24 6.67 8.23
CA PRO A 109 -5.36 7.18 7.43
C PRO A 109 -6.68 6.40 7.58
N ALA A 110 -6.61 5.12 7.96
CA ALA A 110 -7.78 4.30 8.23
C ALA A 110 -8.33 4.43 9.68
N GLY A 111 -7.75 5.31 10.51
CA GLY A 111 -8.22 5.59 11.88
C GLY A 111 -7.70 4.61 12.95
N SER A 112 -6.74 3.76 12.62
CA SER A 112 -6.01 2.96 13.62
C SER A 112 -4.97 3.83 14.34
N PRO A 113 -4.75 3.66 15.66
CA PRO A 113 -3.74 4.42 16.39
C PRO A 113 -2.33 4.09 15.89
N ALA A 114 -1.39 4.99 16.17
CA ALA A 114 0.04 4.73 15.96
C ALA A 114 0.48 3.46 16.73
N PRO A 115 1.32 2.59 16.14
CA PRO A 115 1.94 1.49 16.85
C PRO A 115 2.86 2.00 17.98
N ASN A 116 2.94 1.26 19.08
CA ASN A 116 3.97 1.48 20.11
C ASN A 116 5.28 0.78 19.70
N ASP A 117 6.38 1.04 20.37
CA ASP A 117 7.61 0.27 20.10
C ASP A 117 7.42 -1.22 20.43
N GLY A 118 8.05 -2.10 19.65
CA GLY A 118 7.89 -3.55 19.80
C GLY A 118 8.52 -4.35 18.67
N THR A 119 8.74 -5.64 18.93
CA THR A 119 9.46 -6.58 18.03
C THR A 119 8.55 -7.60 17.34
N ASN A 120 7.25 -7.52 17.54
CA ASN A 120 6.29 -8.55 17.14
C ASN A 120 5.33 -8.05 16.03
N TYR A 121 5.84 -7.17 15.16
CA TYR A 121 5.05 -6.57 14.09
C TYR A 121 5.01 -7.45 12.85
N ALA A 122 3.86 -7.46 12.19
CA ALA A 122 3.68 -8.07 10.87
C ALA A 122 2.92 -7.12 9.94
N PHE A 123 3.20 -7.19 8.64
CA PHE A 123 2.58 -6.38 7.60
C PHE A 123 1.77 -7.28 6.67
N ARG A 124 0.65 -6.79 6.13
CA ARG A 124 -0.11 -7.50 5.10
C ARG A 124 -0.69 -6.58 4.04
N VAL A 125 -0.89 -7.17 2.87
CA VAL A 125 -1.64 -6.59 1.75
C VAL A 125 -2.81 -7.52 1.45
N ALA A 126 -4.02 -6.99 1.34
CA ALA A 126 -5.20 -7.76 0.98
C ALA A 126 -5.93 -7.11 -0.21
N TYR A 127 -6.37 -7.93 -1.15
CA TYR A 127 -7.20 -7.49 -2.26
C TYR A 127 -8.69 -7.53 -1.90
N SER A 128 -9.40 -6.42 -2.09
CA SER A 128 -10.77 -6.26 -1.61
C SER A 128 -11.82 -7.06 -2.39
N ALA A 129 -11.58 -7.35 -3.67
CA ALA A 129 -12.54 -8.12 -4.48
C ALA A 129 -12.39 -9.64 -4.32
N ASN A 130 -11.27 -10.12 -3.75
CA ASN A 130 -11.08 -11.52 -3.41
C ASN A 130 -10.22 -11.65 -2.14
N GLY A 131 -10.87 -11.95 -1.00
CA GLY A 131 -10.19 -12.10 0.28
C GLY A 131 -9.22 -13.28 0.40
N SER A 132 -9.12 -14.13 -0.63
CA SER A 132 -8.07 -15.18 -0.70
C SER A 132 -6.77 -14.65 -1.29
N ILE A 133 -6.79 -13.50 -1.97
CA ILE A 133 -5.59 -12.83 -2.47
C ILE A 133 -5.12 -11.88 -1.38
N ILE A 134 -4.28 -12.43 -0.52
CA ILE A 134 -3.73 -11.77 0.65
C ILE A 134 -2.33 -12.33 0.86
N ASP A 135 -1.42 -11.46 1.25
CA ASP A 135 -0.09 -11.88 1.66
C ASP A 135 0.36 -11.10 2.89
N ARG A 136 1.28 -11.70 3.64
CA ARG A 136 1.79 -11.21 4.91
C ARG A 136 3.31 -11.28 4.89
N SER A 137 3.97 -10.43 5.66
CA SER A 137 5.41 -10.55 5.87
C SER A 137 5.79 -11.97 6.33
N ASP A 138 6.89 -12.51 5.80
CA ASP A 138 7.34 -13.88 6.06
C ASP A 138 7.76 -14.10 7.52
N ASP A 139 8.26 -13.06 8.18
CA ASP A 139 8.58 -13.05 9.61
C ASP A 139 8.16 -11.73 10.28
N ILE A 140 8.36 -11.65 11.60
CA ILE A 140 8.17 -10.44 12.40
C ILE A 140 9.25 -9.40 12.12
N PHE A 141 8.89 -8.13 12.26
CA PHE A 141 9.81 -7.00 12.25
C PHE A 141 9.63 -6.14 13.50
N THR A 142 10.58 -5.24 13.74
CA THR A 142 10.60 -4.33 14.88
C THR A 142 10.21 -2.92 14.44
N ILE A 143 9.35 -2.28 15.23
CA ILE A 143 9.11 -0.84 15.16
C ILE A 143 9.70 -0.22 16.43
N ASP A 144 10.58 0.77 16.26
CA ASP A 144 11.13 1.56 17.36
C ASP A 144 11.14 3.05 17.01
N ASN A 145 10.20 3.80 17.57
CA ASN A 145 10.06 5.24 17.40
C ASN A 145 10.70 6.04 18.54
N THR A 146 11.29 5.38 19.53
CA THR A 146 11.99 6.06 20.61
C THR A 146 13.36 6.51 20.12
N ALA A 147 13.66 7.79 20.30
CA ALA A 147 14.99 8.29 20.00
C ALA A 147 15.97 7.84 21.10
N PRO A 148 17.21 7.47 20.76
CA PRO A 148 18.21 7.11 21.75
C PRO A 148 18.50 8.30 22.68
N THR A 149 18.75 7.99 23.95
CA THR A 149 19.07 8.99 24.97
C THR A 149 20.56 8.97 25.31
N LEU A 150 21.12 10.13 25.61
CA LEU A 150 22.48 10.23 26.14
C LEU A 150 22.43 9.99 27.65
N ASP A 151 23.09 8.94 28.14
CA ASP A 151 22.96 8.49 29.53
C ASP A 151 24.07 9.08 30.42
N VAL A 152 25.33 9.00 29.98
CA VAL A 152 26.48 9.51 30.75
C VAL A 152 27.47 10.25 29.85
N LEU A 153 27.79 11.48 30.26
CA LEU A 153 28.98 12.19 29.81
C LEU A 153 30.14 11.74 30.70
N ASP A 154 31.09 10.97 30.18
CA ASP A 154 32.27 10.56 30.96
C ASP A 154 33.14 11.78 31.31
N SER A 155 33.14 12.81 30.46
CA SER A 155 33.76 14.12 30.71
C SER A 155 33.35 15.15 29.64
N PRO A 156 33.12 16.43 29.99
CA PRO A 156 33.22 17.03 31.33
C PRO A 156 31.98 16.74 32.19
N ILE A 157 32.21 16.52 33.49
CA ILE A 157 31.17 16.51 34.52
C ILE A 157 30.97 17.92 35.09
N GLU A 158 29.83 18.17 35.74
CA GLU A 158 29.54 19.44 36.40
C GLU A 158 30.68 19.86 37.35
N GLY A 159 31.12 21.12 37.26
CA GLY A 159 32.18 21.67 38.11
C GLY A 159 33.62 21.55 37.59
N VAL A 160 33.84 20.94 36.41
CA VAL A 160 35.18 20.89 35.78
C VAL A 160 35.41 22.13 34.90
N ASN A 161 36.42 22.93 35.25
CA ASN A 161 36.87 24.04 34.41
C ASN A 161 37.66 23.50 33.20
N LEU A 162 37.10 23.69 32.00
CA LEU A 162 37.77 23.36 30.75
C LEU A 162 38.52 24.60 30.23
N SER A 163 39.85 24.52 30.17
CA SER A 163 40.73 25.60 29.71
C SER A 163 41.31 25.37 28.30
N ALA A 164 40.88 24.31 27.62
CA ALA A 164 41.35 23.96 26.28
C ALA A 164 40.47 24.59 25.18
N SER A 165 41.08 24.94 24.04
CA SER A 165 40.37 25.48 22.86
C SER A 165 39.49 24.45 22.15
N LEU A 166 39.67 23.15 22.43
CA LEU A 166 38.87 22.04 21.93
C LEU A 166 38.84 20.95 23.01
N VAL A 167 37.65 20.44 23.33
CA VAL A 167 37.43 19.37 24.30
C VAL A 167 36.69 18.24 23.62
N TRP A 168 37.23 17.03 23.69
CA TRP A 168 36.57 15.82 23.24
C TRP A 168 35.75 15.24 24.39
N ILE A 169 34.47 15.02 24.14
CA ILE A 169 33.52 14.46 25.09
C ILE A 169 33.25 13.03 24.66
N ASN A 170 33.59 12.08 25.53
CA ASN A 170 33.15 10.70 25.37
C ASN A 170 31.83 10.53 26.14
N GLY A 171 30.89 9.81 25.57
CA GLY A 171 29.64 9.47 26.23
C GLY A 171 29.10 8.14 25.73
N SER A 172 28.24 7.53 26.53
CA SER A 172 27.44 6.36 26.15
C SER A 172 26.01 6.81 25.88
N TYR A 173 25.39 6.23 24.86
CA TYR A 173 23.96 6.36 24.61
C TYR A 173 23.28 5.05 24.99
N ASN A 174 22.01 5.14 25.36
CA ASN A 174 21.16 4.00 25.65
C ASN A 174 19.87 4.17 24.86
N ASP A 175 19.42 3.09 24.22
CA ASP A 175 18.09 3.00 23.62
C ASP A 175 17.25 2.02 24.44
N THR A 176 16.09 2.48 24.88
CA THR A 176 15.22 1.72 25.79
C THR A 176 13.94 1.25 25.12
N GLY A 177 13.75 1.53 23.83
CA GLY A 177 12.72 0.94 23.00
C GLY A 177 12.87 -0.59 23.00
N SER A 178 11.78 -1.33 23.17
CA SER A 178 11.82 -2.79 23.10
C SER A 178 12.17 -3.21 21.68
N GLY A 179 13.47 -3.33 21.34
CA GLY A 179 13.83 -3.54 19.95
C GLY A 179 15.30 -3.45 19.53
N VAL A 180 16.22 -4.01 20.33
CA VAL A 180 17.58 -4.52 19.98
C VAL A 180 18.64 -3.56 19.38
N ASP A 181 19.75 -3.44 20.11
CA ASP A 181 21.12 -3.23 19.59
C ASP A 181 21.49 -4.23 18.47
#